data_AF-A0A9E2L4V4-F1
#
_entry.id   AF-A0A9E2L4V4-F1
#
_cell.length_a   1.000
_cell.length_b   1.000
_cell.length_c   1.000
_cell.angle_alpha   90.00
_cell.angle_beta   90.00
_cell.angle_gamma   90.00
#
_symmetry.space_group_name_H-M   'P 1'
#
loop_
_entity.id
_entity.type
_entity.pdbx_description
1 polymer ?
#
loop_
_entity_poly.entity_id
_entity_poly.type
_entity_poly.pdbx_seq_one_letter_code
_entity_poly.pdbx_strand_id
1 'polypeptide(L)'
;MKGKLWIILIILALIIPVILNVIIGSTNPLDSIRVVGAEDDWLGFYGAYIGALVGALITLYAMFRESKNNALNIMISNQENLIKDLREQLSTRVGAFMFGNMGDSALLTTKPDYTLTSSDVIKLLIKLHDDLSHITSQCNAWGVMYKNDPREIVQKFNAAYIDCRNAYTEDVNEITIRLNELCPENRENITKFNIWLKNFIANELVAHQQTYTKQMFEIANEWLKKEQEKLDNLRAQLYSPKIGIK
;
A
#
# COMPACT_ATOMS: atom_id res chain seq x y z
N MET A 1 -28.43 -7.98 21.22
CA MET A 1 -29.35 -7.07 20.51
C MET A 1 -30.26 -7.72 19.46
N LYS A 2 -29.90 -8.88 18.86
CA LYS A 2 -30.69 -9.51 17.78
C LYS A 2 -32.07 -10.07 18.22
N GLY A 3 -32.19 -10.62 19.42
CA GLY A 3 -33.45 -11.23 19.90
C GLY A 3 -34.58 -10.24 20.20
N LYS A 4 -34.27 -8.96 20.52
CA LYS A 4 -35.29 -7.96 20.89
C LYS A 4 -35.96 -7.31 19.68
N LEU A 5 -35.28 -7.23 18.54
CA LEU A 5 -35.79 -6.62 17.31
C LEU A 5 -36.93 -7.42 16.69
N TRP A 6 -36.84 -8.76 16.72
CA TRP A 6 -37.90 -9.64 16.24
C TRP A 6 -39.19 -9.51 17.05
N ILE A 7 -39.07 -9.36 18.38
CA ILE A 7 -40.22 -9.13 19.27
C ILE A 7 -40.89 -7.80 18.92
N ILE A 8 -40.12 -6.74 18.69
CA ILE A 8 -40.66 -5.42 18.28
C ILE A 8 -41.38 -5.51 16.93
N LEU A 9 -40.83 -6.24 15.95
CA LEU A 9 -41.46 -6.42 14.63
C LEU A 9 -42.78 -7.20 14.70
N ILE A 10 -42.83 -8.27 15.51
CA ILE A 10 -44.06 -9.04 15.74
C ILE A 10 -45.12 -8.17 16.43
N ILE A 11 -44.71 -7.39 17.43
CA ILE A 11 -45.59 -6.44 18.12
C ILE A 11 -46.11 -5.38 17.14
N LEU A 12 -45.25 -4.81 16.29
CA LEU A 12 -45.67 -3.83 15.28
C LEU A 12 -46.68 -4.42 14.29
N ALA A 13 -46.42 -5.64 13.83
CA ALA A 13 -47.25 -6.34 12.86
C ALA A 13 -48.66 -6.64 13.39
N LEU A 14 -48.80 -6.84 14.71
CA LEU A 14 -50.09 -7.08 15.36
C LEU A 14 -50.80 -5.79 15.78
N ILE A 15 -50.06 -4.76 16.21
CA ILE A 15 -50.64 -3.54 16.78
C ILE A 15 -51.07 -2.53 15.70
N ILE A 16 -50.31 -2.38 14.60
CA ILE A 16 -50.60 -1.37 13.57
C ILE A 16 -51.98 -1.57 12.92
N PRO A 17 -52.39 -2.80 12.52
CA PRO A 17 -53.73 -3.04 12.01
C PRO A 17 -54.85 -2.65 12.98
N VAL A 18 -54.65 -2.90 14.28
CA VAL A 18 -55.62 -2.54 15.34
C VAL A 18 -55.71 -1.02 15.48
N ILE A 19 -54.57 -0.32 15.46
CA ILE A 19 -54.54 1.15 15.50
C ILE A 19 -55.23 1.74 14.26
N LEU A 20 -54.96 1.20 13.07
CA LEU A 20 -55.59 1.66 11.83
C LEU A 20 -57.11 1.46 11.86
N ASN A 21 -57.59 0.31 12.36
CA ASN A 21 -59.02 0.08 12.55
C ASN A 21 -59.65 1.14 13.47
N VAL A 22 -58.99 1.45 14.59
CA VAL A 22 -59.47 2.47 15.54
C VAL A 22 -59.49 3.86 14.92
N ILE A 23 -58.45 4.23 14.16
CA ILE A 23 -58.37 5.54 13.49
C ILE A 23 -59.48 5.67 12.42
N ILE A 24 -59.68 4.63 11.61
CA ILE A 24 -60.67 4.65 10.52
C ILE A 24 -62.11 4.60 11.06
N GLY A 25 -62.34 3.85 12.14
CA GLY A 25 -63.65 3.73 12.79
C GLY A 25 -64.02 4.87 13.73
N SER A 26 -63.08 5.75 14.06
CA SER A 26 -63.30 6.87 14.99
C SER A 26 -63.74 8.13 14.24
N THR A 27 -65.05 8.33 14.14
CA THR A 27 -65.64 9.62 13.71
C THR A 27 -65.67 10.67 14.84
N ASN A 28 -65.62 10.24 16.11
CA ASN A 28 -65.52 11.09 17.30
C ASN A 28 -64.63 10.42 18.37
N PRO A 29 -63.90 11.18 19.20
CA PRO A 29 -62.98 10.65 20.21
C PRO A 29 -63.65 9.92 21.40
N LEU A 30 -64.99 9.81 21.41
CA LEU A 30 -65.79 9.18 22.47
C LEU A 30 -66.71 8.06 21.96
N ASP A 31 -66.63 7.70 20.67
CA ASP A 31 -67.42 6.59 20.12
C ASP A 31 -66.85 5.23 20.51
N SER A 32 -67.75 4.25 20.70
CA SER A 32 -67.37 2.86 20.97
C SER A 32 -66.56 2.28 19.81
N ILE A 33 -65.49 1.54 20.12
CA ILE A 33 -64.62 0.89 19.12
C ILE A 33 -65.46 0.01 18.19
N ARG A 34 -65.61 0.44 16.93
CA ARG A 34 -66.30 -0.31 15.89
C ARG A 34 -65.27 -0.88 14.91
N VAL A 35 -65.40 -2.17 14.58
CA VAL A 35 -64.64 -2.78 13.49
C VAL A 35 -65.25 -2.32 12.17
N VAL A 36 -64.45 -1.67 11.33
CA VAL A 36 -64.88 -1.16 10.03
C VAL A 36 -64.54 -2.20 8.95
N GLY A 37 -65.51 -2.61 8.14
CA GLY A 37 -65.33 -3.61 7.07
C GLY A 37 -65.86 -5.00 7.42
N ALA A 38 -66.06 -5.85 6.41
CA ALA A 38 -66.44 -7.24 6.55
C ALA A 38 -65.22 -8.12 6.86
N GLU A 39 -65.44 -9.35 7.33
CA GLU A 39 -64.36 -10.30 7.65
C GLU A 39 -63.43 -10.55 6.45
N ASP A 40 -63.99 -10.63 5.24
CA ASP A 40 -63.23 -10.83 4.00
C ASP A 40 -62.33 -9.62 3.65
N ASP A 41 -62.77 -8.39 3.98
CA ASP A 41 -61.99 -7.17 3.77
C ASP A 41 -60.75 -7.16 4.67
N TRP A 42 -60.91 -7.60 5.92
CA TRP A 42 -59.80 -7.71 6.88
C TRP A 42 -58.80 -8.78 6.47
N LEU A 43 -59.26 -9.92 5.97
CA LEU A 43 -58.38 -10.97 5.48
C LEU A 43 -57.52 -10.48 4.30
N GLY A 44 -58.14 -9.75 3.36
CA GLY A 44 -57.43 -9.12 2.23
C GLY A 44 -56.42 -8.07 2.70
N PHE A 45 -56.80 -7.23 3.66
CA PHE A 45 -55.90 -6.23 4.25
C PHE A 45 -54.69 -6.87 4.94
N TYR A 46 -54.90 -7.87 5.81
CA TYR A 46 -53.81 -8.57 6.51
C TYR A 46 -52.88 -9.28 5.53
N GLY A 47 -53.41 -9.92 4.48
CA GLY A 47 -52.62 -10.54 3.43
C GLY A 47 -51.70 -9.54 2.73
N ALA A 48 -52.24 -8.38 2.32
CA ALA A 48 -51.48 -7.31 1.68
C ALA A 48 -50.44 -6.69 2.62
N TYR A 49 -50.83 -6.41 3.88
CA TYR A 49 -49.97 -5.80 4.89
C TYR A 49 -48.79 -6.70 5.28
N ILE A 50 -49.04 -7.98 5.58
CA ILE A 50 -47.99 -8.94 5.91
C ILE A 50 -47.08 -9.17 4.68
N GLY A 51 -47.66 -9.27 3.48
CA GLY A 51 -46.88 -9.36 2.24
C GLY A 51 -45.91 -8.18 2.05
N ALA A 52 -46.39 -6.95 2.26
CA ALA A 52 -45.57 -5.74 2.20
C ALA A 52 -44.47 -5.72 3.28
N LEU A 53 -44.81 -6.12 4.51
CA LEU A 53 -43.85 -6.20 5.62
C LEU A 53 -42.73 -7.21 5.33
N VAL A 54 -43.08 -8.40 4.85
CA VAL A 54 -42.10 -9.44 4.48
C VAL A 54 -41.24 -8.96 3.31
N GLY A 55 -41.83 -8.34 2.29
CA GLY A 55 -41.09 -7.75 1.16
C GLY A 55 -40.07 -6.68 1.60
N ALA A 56 -40.49 -5.79 2.51
CA ALA A 56 -39.61 -4.77 3.09
C ALA A 56 -38.46 -5.39 3.90
N LEU A 57 -38.73 -6.44 4.69
CA LEU A 57 -37.71 -7.16 5.46
C LEU A 57 -36.69 -7.87 4.56
N ILE A 58 -37.13 -8.52 3.49
CA ILE A 58 -36.24 -9.16 2.51
C ILE A 58 -35.34 -8.11 1.85
N THR A 59 -35.94 -6.99 1.42
CA THR A 59 -35.21 -5.88 0.80
C THR A 59 -34.17 -5.29 1.76
N LEU A 60 -34.56 -5.04 3.00
CA LEU A 60 -33.67 -4.51 4.04
C LEU A 60 -32.52 -5.48 4.34
N TYR A 61 -32.82 -6.78 4.42
CA TYR A 61 -31.81 -7.82 4.62
C TYR A 61 -30.81 -7.86 3.45
N ALA A 62 -31.31 -7.83 2.20
CA ALA A 62 -30.48 -7.78 1.00
C ALA A 62 -29.58 -6.54 1.00
N MET A 63 -30.14 -5.36 1.29
CA MET A 63 -29.40 -4.09 1.37
C MET A 63 -28.29 -4.12 2.43
N PHE A 64 -28.56 -4.64 3.63
CA PHE A 64 -27.53 -4.75 4.68
C PHE A 64 -26.42 -5.72 4.29
N ARG A 65 -26.74 -6.80 3.58
CA ARG A 65 -25.74 -7.75 3.09
C ARG A 65 -24.90 -7.12 1.99
N GLU A 66 -25.52 -6.44 1.05
CA GLU A 66 -24.84 -5.76 -0.06
C GLU A 66 -23.94 -4.61 0.44
N SER A 67 -24.41 -3.81 1.40
CA SER A 67 -23.62 -2.75 2.03
C SER A 67 -22.33 -3.28 2.67
N LYS A 68 -22.40 -4.43 3.37
CA LYS A 68 -21.20 -5.06 3.96
C LYS A 68 -20.22 -5.56 2.90
N ASN A 69 -20.72 -6.21 1.86
CA ASN A 69 -19.88 -6.70 0.76
C ASN A 69 -19.23 -5.52 0.01
N ASN A 70 -19.97 -4.43 -0.21
CA ASN A 70 -19.45 -3.22 -0.85
C ASN A 70 -18.36 -2.57 -0.01
N ALA A 71 -18.56 -2.43 1.30
CA ALA A 71 -17.52 -1.90 2.20
C ALA A 71 -16.24 -2.75 2.15
N LEU A 72 -16.37 -4.09 2.16
CA LEU A 72 -15.23 -4.99 2.09
C LEU A 72 -14.53 -4.95 0.72
N ASN A 73 -15.28 -4.87 -0.38
CA ASN A 73 -14.72 -4.70 -1.73
C ASN A 73 -13.94 -3.38 -1.87
N ILE A 74 -14.41 -2.30 -1.25
CA ILE A 74 -13.68 -1.03 -1.20
C ILE A 74 -12.37 -1.19 -0.42
N MET A 75 -12.39 -1.87 0.73
CA MET A 75 -11.17 -2.14 1.50
C MET A 75 -10.16 -3.00 0.72
N ILE A 76 -10.62 -4.04 0.02
CA ILE A 76 -9.80 -4.89 -0.83
C ILE A 76 -9.16 -4.07 -1.95
N SER A 77 -9.95 -3.27 -2.68
CA SER A 77 -9.46 -2.41 -3.77
C SER A 77 -8.44 -1.39 -3.28
N ASN A 78 -8.70 -0.73 -2.14
CA ASN A 78 -7.75 0.20 -1.53
C ASN A 78 -6.43 -0.48 -1.15
N GLN A 79 -6.50 -1.69 -0.58
CA GLN A 79 -5.30 -2.45 -0.20
C GLN A 79 -4.52 -2.94 -1.43
N GLU A 80 -5.19 -3.34 -2.51
CA GLU A 80 -4.56 -3.69 -3.79
C GLU A 80 -3.79 -2.50 -4.39
N ASN A 81 -4.42 -1.32 -4.40
CA ASN A 81 -3.77 -0.09 -4.87
C ASN A 81 -2.57 0.29 -3.98
N LEU A 82 -2.70 0.13 -2.66
CA LEU A 82 -1.60 0.37 -1.73
C LEU A 82 -0.41 -0.57 -2.01
N ILE A 83 -0.65 -1.87 -2.21
CA ILE A 83 0.42 -2.83 -2.51
C ILE A 83 1.08 -2.49 -3.84
N LYS A 84 0.30 -2.09 -4.85
CA LYS A 84 0.83 -1.70 -6.16
C LYS A 84 1.76 -0.48 -6.04
N ASP A 85 1.28 0.58 -5.42
CA ASP A 85 2.05 1.80 -5.18
C ASP A 85 3.29 1.53 -4.33
N LEU A 86 3.14 0.77 -3.23
CA LEU A 86 4.25 0.36 -2.38
C LEU A 86 5.31 -0.44 -3.16
N ARG A 87 4.90 -1.36 -4.04
CA ARG A 87 5.82 -2.14 -4.87
C ARG A 87 6.63 -1.24 -5.80
N GLU A 88 5.96 -0.30 -6.48
CA GLU A 88 6.62 0.67 -7.37
C GLU A 88 7.62 1.55 -6.60
N GLN A 89 7.18 2.03 -5.44
CA GLN A 89 7.97 2.86 -4.53
C GLN A 89 9.20 2.13 -3.98
N LEU A 90 9.07 0.88 -3.55
CA LEU A 90 10.18 0.08 -3.04
C LEU A 90 11.12 -0.33 -4.18
N SER A 91 10.59 -0.73 -5.33
CA SER A 91 11.39 -1.09 -6.51
C SER A 91 12.24 0.08 -6.99
N THR A 92 11.67 1.29 -7.05
CA THR A 92 12.40 2.51 -7.45
C THR A 92 13.55 2.80 -6.49
N ARG A 93 13.32 2.67 -5.18
CA ARG A 93 14.33 2.98 -4.16
C ARG A 93 15.43 1.94 -4.08
N VAL A 94 15.07 0.65 -4.17
CA VAL A 94 16.05 -0.43 -4.25
C VAL A 94 16.87 -0.29 -5.54
N GLY A 95 16.21 -0.01 -6.66
CA GLY A 95 16.84 0.17 -7.96
C GLY A 95 17.69 1.44 -8.10
N ALA A 96 17.53 2.43 -7.21
CA ALA A 96 18.34 3.65 -7.23
C ALA A 96 19.82 3.39 -6.92
N PHE A 97 20.14 2.33 -6.16
CA PHE A 97 21.52 1.98 -5.84
C PHE A 97 22.10 1.01 -6.86
N MET A 98 22.59 1.56 -7.96
CA MET A 98 23.33 0.80 -8.96
C MET A 98 24.84 1.01 -8.77
N PHE A 99 25.42 0.37 -7.75
CA PHE A 99 26.87 0.41 -7.48
C PHE A 99 27.70 0.04 -8.73
N GLY A 100 27.26 -0.95 -9.52
CA GLY A 100 27.90 -1.31 -10.78
C GLY A 100 27.94 -0.18 -11.83
N ASN A 101 26.87 0.62 -11.95
CA ASN A 101 26.81 1.70 -12.95
C ASN A 101 27.78 2.85 -12.62
N MET A 102 28.12 3.02 -11.34
CA MET A 102 29.14 3.97 -10.89
C MET A 102 30.51 3.57 -11.43
N GLY A 103 30.84 2.28 -11.30
CA GLY A 103 32.06 1.68 -11.86
C GLY A 103 32.12 1.74 -13.38
N ASP A 104 31.02 1.41 -14.07
CA ASP A 104 30.95 1.43 -15.53
C ASP A 104 31.05 2.85 -16.09
N SER A 105 30.46 3.84 -15.40
CA SER A 105 30.61 5.26 -15.78
C SER A 105 32.05 5.73 -15.66
N ALA A 106 32.79 5.22 -14.68
CA ALA A 106 34.21 5.51 -14.49
C ALA A 106 35.13 4.68 -15.42
N LEU A 107 34.68 3.51 -15.91
CA LEU A 107 35.39 2.66 -16.86
C LEU A 107 35.17 3.07 -18.33
N LEU A 108 34.01 3.61 -18.70
CA LEU A 108 33.70 3.98 -20.08
C LEU A 108 34.56 5.14 -20.61
N THR A 109 35.19 5.91 -19.73
CA THR A 109 36.16 6.96 -20.08
C THR A 109 37.58 6.40 -20.30
N THR A 110 37.80 5.08 -20.14
CA THR A 110 39.13 4.45 -20.13
C THR A 110 39.24 3.25 -21.09
N LYS A 111 38.67 3.40 -22.30
CA LYS A 111 39.02 2.49 -23.40
C LYS A 111 40.53 2.52 -23.64
N PRO A 112 41.16 1.39 -24.02
CA PRO A 112 42.62 1.28 -24.16
C PRO A 112 43.24 2.31 -25.14
N ASP A 113 42.45 2.81 -26.10
CA ASP A 113 42.87 3.80 -27.09
C ASP A 113 42.33 5.22 -26.81
N TYR A 114 41.66 5.44 -25.67
CA TYR A 114 41.06 6.73 -25.31
C TYR A 114 42.00 7.49 -24.39
N THR A 115 42.53 8.61 -24.87
CA THR A 115 43.22 9.59 -24.02
C THR A 115 42.19 10.28 -23.14
N LEU A 116 42.15 9.87 -21.87
CA LEU A 116 41.37 10.54 -20.84
C LEU A 116 41.80 12.01 -20.75
N THR A 117 40.87 12.93 -21.00
CA THR A 117 41.15 14.36 -20.89
C THR A 117 40.74 14.89 -19.51
N SER A 118 41.27 16.05 -19.11
CA SER A 118 40.79 16.76 -17.92
C SER A 118 39.29 17.06 -17.99
N SER A 119 38.73 17.26 -19.20
CA SER A 119 37.30 17.44 -19.40
C SER A 119 36.49 16.19 -19.06
N ASP A 120 37.01 15.00 -19.37
CA ASP A 120 36.34 13.73 -19.07
C ASP A 120 36.32 13.45 -17.56
N VAL A 121 37.42 13.75 -16.87
CA VAL A 121 37.49 13.66 -15.39
C VAL A 121 36.46 14.59 -14.75
N ILE A 122 36.37 15.84 -15.21
CA ILE A 122 35.38 16.81 -14.69
C ILE A 122 33.95 16.32 -14.94
N LYS A 123 33.63 15.81 -16.13
CA LYS A 123 32.29 15.26 -16.43
C LYS A 123 31.93 14.08 -15.53
N LEU A 124 32.89 13.20 -15.25
CA LEU A 124 32.70 12.07 -14.36
C LEU A 124 32.44 12.52 -12.92
N LEU A 125 33.23 13.49 -12.41
CA LEU A 125 33.03 14.07 -11.08
C LEU A 125 31.65 14.73 -10.94
N ILE A 126 31.21 15.50 -11.94
CA ILE A 126 29.86 16.09 -11.96
C ILE A 126 28.80 15.00 -11.91
N LYS A 127 28.93 13.96 -12.73
CA LYS A 127 27.96 12.85 -12.75
C LYS A 127 27.87 12.13 -11.41
N LEU A 128 29.02 11.80 -10.80
CA LEU A 128 29.07 11.16 -9.48
C LEU A 128 28.41 12.02 -8.39
N HIS A 129 28.64 13.32 -8.44
CA HIS A 129 28.02 14.28 -7.52
C HIS A 129 26.49 14.37 -7.73
N ASP A 130 26.04 14.47 -8.97
CA ASP A 130 24.61 14.54 -9.31
C ASP A 130 23.87 13.26 -8.87
N ASP A 131 24.45 12.10 -9.14
CA ASP A 131 23.89 10.79 -8.74
C ASP A 131 23.79 10.69 -7.20
N LEU A 132 24.86 11.07 -6.47
CA LEU A 132 24.88 11.08 -5.01
C LEU A 132 23.86 12.06 -4.42
N SER A 133 23.77 13.26 -4.99
CA SER A 133 22.82 14.30 -4.57
C SER A 133 21.38 13.83 -4.75
N HIS A 134 21.08 13.21 -5.89
CA HIS A 134 19.77 12.64 -6.18
C HIS A 134 19.37 11.55 -5.17
N ILE A 135 20.26 10.58 -4.93
CA ILE A 135 20.02 9.49 -3.96
C ILE A 135 19.85 10.04 -2.54
N THR A 136 20.69 10.99 -2.14
CA THR A 136 20.63 11.62 -0.81
C THR A 136 19.30 12.35 -0.61
N SER A 137 18.85 13.10 -1.61
CA SER A 137 17.56 13.78 -1.59
C SER A 137 16.40 12.80 -1.40
N GLN A 138 16.38 11.71 -2.17
CA GLN A 138 15.35 10.66 -2.06
C GLN A 138 15.37 9.99 -0.68
N CYS A 139 16.55 9.65 -0.16
CA CYS A 139 16.71 9.05 1.17
C CYS A 139 16.19 9.99 2.26
N ASN A 140 16.53 11.28 2.18
CA ASN A 140 16.11 12.28 3.17
C ASN A 140 14.60 12.49 3.11
N ALA A 141 14.01 12.63 1.92
CA ALA A 141 12.58 12.76 1.75
C ALA A 141 11.83 11.55 2.35
N TRP A 142 12.32 10.34 2.08
CA TRP A 142 11.78 9.11 2.66
C TRP A 142 11.90 9.09 4.18
N GLY A 143 13.09 9.39 4.70
CA GLY A 143 13.34 9.44 6.14
C GLY A 143 12.42 10.41 6.87
N VAL A 144 12.08 11.55 6.25
CA VAL A 144 11.10 12.50 6.81
C VAL A 144 9.68 11.92 6.81
N MET A 145 9.24 11.30 5.70
CA MET A 145 7.90 10.73 5.59
C MET A 145 7.64 9.63 6.63
N TYR A 146 8.66 8.82 6.92
CA TYR A 146 8.52 7.62 7.75
C TYR A 146 9.19 7.72 9.13
N LYS A 147 9.69 8.91 9.50
CA LYS A 147 10.41 9.15 10.77
C LYS A 147 9.66 8.62 11.99
N ASN A 148 8.33 8.78 11.99
CA ASN A 148 7.47 8.45 13.11
C ASN A 148 6.54 7.25 12.80
N ASP A 149 6.84 6.45 11.78
CA ASP A 149 6.01 5.29 11.45
C ASP A 149 6.15 4.22 12.55
N PRO A 150 5.06 3.80 13.22
CA PRO A 150 5.14 2.83 14.31
C PRO A 150 5.43 1.41 13.83
N ARG A 151 5.36 1.14 12.51
CA ARG A 151 5.57 -0.20 11.96
C ARG A 151 7.05 -0.53 11.93
N GLU A 152 7.43 -1.57 12.65
CA GLU A 152 8.80 -2.08 12.73
C GLU A 152 9.42 -2.34 11.34
N ILE A 153 8.64 -2.89 10.40
CA ILE A 153 9.14 -3.20 9.04
C ILE A 153 9.53 -1.94 8.26
N VAL A 154 8.84 -0.83 8.51
CA VAL A 154 9.13 0.46 7.88
C VAL A 154 10.42 1.04 8.46
N GLN A 155 10.59 0.94 9.78
CA GLN A 155 11.81 1.38 10.45
C GLN A 155 13.03 0.56 10.01
N LYS A 156 12.88 -0.76 9.87
CA LYS A 156 13.89 -1.66 9.31
C LYS A 156 14.28 -1.27 7.89
N PHE A 157 13.30 -1.00 7.03
CA PHE A 157 13.57 -0.57 5.66
C PHE A 157 14.28 0.78 5.63
N ASN A 158 13.84 1.74 6.45
CA ASN A 158 14.46 3.07 6.54
C ASN A 158 15.92 3.00 7.01
N ALA A 159 16.22 2.15 8.00
CA ALA A 159 17.58 1.90 8.44
C ALA A 159 18.45 1.32 7.32
N ALA A 160 17.98 0.25 6.66
CA ALA A 160 18.70 -0.36 5.54
C ALA A 160 18.90 0.61 4.36
N TYR A 161 17.94 1.50 4.10
CA TYR A 161 18.04 2.52 3.05
C TYR A 161 19.12 3.55 3.39
N ILE A 162 19.20 3.98 4.66
CA ILE A 162 20.25 4.87 5.17
C ILE A 162 21.62 4.21 5.10
N ASP A 163 21.74 2.93 5.47
CA ASP A 163 22.99 2.18 5.42
C ASP A 163 23.50 2.06 3.97
N CYS A 164 22.58 1.74 3.04
CA CYS A 164 22.90 1.67 1.61
C CYS A 164 23.36 3.03 1.05
N ARG A 165 22.74 4.14 1.49
CA ARG A 165 23.19 5.50 1.15
C ARG A 165 24.58 5.81 1.71
N ASN A 166 24.86 5.42 2.95
CA ASN A 166 26.16 5.69 3.55
C ASN A 166 27.28 4.96 2.79
N ALA A 167 27.10 3.66 2.51
CA ALA A 167 28.04 2.89 1.70
C ALA A 167 28.23 3.50 0.30
N TYR A 168 27.13 3.87 -0.37
CA TYR A 168 27.19 4.54 -1.68
C TYR A 168 27.95 5.88 -1.61
N THR A 169 27.77 6.65 -0.53
CA THR A 169 28.47 7.93 -0.32
C THR A 169 29.97 7.70 -0.13
N GLU A 170 30.35 6.69 0.63
CA GLU A 170 31.75 6.30 0.84
C GLU A 170 32.41 5.91 -0.50
N ASP A 171 31.74 5.10 -1.30
CA ASP A 171 32.23 4.67 -2.61
C ASP A 171 32.41 5.85 -3.59
N VAL A 172 31.42 6.77 -3.65
CA VAL A 172 31.53 7.99 -4.45
C VAL A 172 32.70 8.86 -4.00
N ASN A 173 32.89 9.00 -2.68
CA ASN A 173 33.96 9.81 -2.13
C ASN A 173 35.34 9.23 -2.44
N GLU A 174 35.52 7.92 -2.30
CA GLU A 174 36.78 7.24 -2.64
C GLU A 174 37.12 7.44 -4.13
N ILE A 175 36.17 7.20 -5.03
CA ILE A 175 36.37 7.44 -6.47
C ILE A 175 36.71 8.91 -6.74
N THR A 176 36.00 9.84 -6.10
CA THR A 176 36.21 11.28 -6.25
C THR A 176 37.62 11.70 -5.82
N ILE A 177 38.11 11.20 -4.69
CA ILE A 177 39.47 11.47 -4.21
C ILE A 177 40.49 10.99 -5.24
N ARG A 178 40.35 9.75 -5.73
CA ARG A 178 41.27 9.17 -6.72
C ARG A 178 41.24 9.89 -8.07
N LEU A 179 40.08 10.36 -8.50
CA LEU A 179 39.94 11.16 -9.72
C LEU A 179 40.62 12.54 -9.58
N ASN A 180 40.54 13.16 -8.41
CA ASN A 180 41.20 14.45 -8.15
C ASN A 180 42.73 14.32 -8.07
N GLU A 181 43.25 13.17 -7.64
CA GLU A 181 44.69 12.85 -7.64
C GLU A 181 45.22 12.53 -9.05
N LEU A 182 44.34 12.32 -10.03
CA LEU A 182 44.69 11.89 -11.36
C LEU A 182 45.31 13.04 -12.18
N CYS A 183 46.52 12.84 -12.69
CA CYS A 183 47.12 13.71 -13.70
C CYS A 183 46.84 13.14 -15.11
N PRO A 184 45.92 13.72 -15.90
CA PRO A 184 45.47 13.14 -17.18
C PRO A 184 46.58 13.10 -18.25
N GLU A 185 47.62 13.90 -18.09
CA GLU A 185 48.76 13.97 -19.01
C GLU A 185 49.73 12.80 -18.81
N ASN A 186 49.64 12.10 -17.67
CA ASN A 186 50.50 10.97 -17.33
C ASN A 186 49.81 9.62 -17.58
N ARG A 187 50.20 8.94 -18.67
CA ARG A 187 49.68 7.61 -19.04
C ARG A 187 49.86 6.53 -17.96
N GLU A 188 50.94 6.59 -17.19
CA GLU A 188 51.19 5.64 -16.10
C GLU A 188 50.16 5.82 -14.98
N ASN A 189 49.82 7.07 -14.62
CA ASN A 189 48.81 7.38 -13.61
C ASN A 189 47.42 6.90 -14.05
N ILE A 190 47.05 7.11 -15.32
CA ILE A 190 45.79 6.61 -15.88
C ILE A 190 45.74 5.07 -15.80
N THR A 191 46.83 4.40 -16.16
CA THR A 191 46.89 2.94 -16.13
C THR A 191 46.74 2.39 -14.70
N LYS A 192 47.43 3.00 -13.72
CA LYS A 192 47.31 2.64 -12.30
C LYS A 192 45.88 2.86 -11.78
N PHE A 193 45.26 3.99 -12.11
CA PHE A 193 43.87 4.26 -11.76
C PHE A 193 42.92 3.22 -12.35
N ASN A 194 43.08 2.85 -13.62
CA ASN A 194 42.22 1.85 -14.26
C ASN A 194 42.33 0.47 -13.60
N ILE A 195 43.55 0.06 -13.24
CA ILE A 195 43.76 -1.21 -12.54
C ILE A 195 43.11 -1.15 -11.15
N TRP A 196 43.33 -0.05 -10.42
CA TRP A 196 42.69 0.16 -9.12
C TRP A 196 41.17 0.13 -9.23
N LEU A 197 40.58 0.88 -10.16
CA LEU A 197 39.14 0.97 -10.35
C LEU A 197 38.53 -0.38 -10.71
N LYS A 198 39.18 -1.17 -11.58
CA LYS A 198 38.72 -2.53 -11.89
C LYS A 198 38.70 -3.42 -10.64
N ASN A 199 39.74 -3.35 -9.81
CA ASN A 199 39.81 -4.10 -8.56
C ASN A 199 38.77 -3.60 -7.54
N PHE A 200 38.58 -2.28 -7.44
CA PHE A 200 37.59 -1.65 -6.56
C PHE A 200 36.17 -2.08 -6.95
N ILE A 201 35.85 -2.07 -8.25
CA ILE A 201 34.56 -2.56 -8.75
C ILE A 201 34.38 -4.05 -8.42
N ALA A 202 35.37 -4.88 -8.73
CA ALA A 202 35.27 -6.32 -8.57
C ALA A 202 35.17 -6.78 -7.10
N ASN A 203 35.82 -6.05 -6.19
CA ASN A 203 35.94 -6.46 -4.80
C ASN A 203 35.03 -5.67 -3.86
N GLU A 204 35.03 -4.35 -3.95
CA GLU A 204 34.31 -3.48 -3.00
C GLU A 204 32.87 -3.22 -3.47
N LEU A 205 32.68 -2.65 -4.67
CA LEU A 205 31.35 -2.29 -5.15
C LEU A 205 30.41 -3.49 -5.26
N VAL A 206 30.92 -4.63 -5.76
CA VAL A 206 30.15 -5.88 -5.82
C VAL A 206 29.79 -6.38 -4.42
N ALA A 207 30.70 -6.30 -3.44
CA ALA A 207 30.44 -6.72 -2.07
C ALA A 207 29.42 -5.79 -1.37
N HIS A 208 29.55 -4.48 -1.55
CA HIS A 208 28.59 -3.50 -1.04
C HIS A 208 27.21 -3.71 -1.64
N GLN A 209 27.11 -3.92 -2.95
CA GLN A 209 25.83 -4.25 -3.61
C GLN A 209 25.21 -5.54 -3.05
N GLN A 210 26.02 -6.59 -2.85
CA GLN A 210 25.54 -7.85 -2.28
C GLN A 210 25.15 -7.77 -0.81
N THR A 211 25.72 -6.81 -0.07
CA THR A 211 25.44 -6.64 1.36
C THR A 211 24.24 -5.72 1.55
N TYR A 212 24.35 -4.47 1.10
CA TYR A 212 23.38 -3.42 1.42
C TYR A 212 22.13 -3.49 0.53
N THR A 213 22.29 -3.57 -0.80
CA THR A 213 21.13 -3.61 -1.71
C THR A 213 20.33 -4.88 -1.53
N LYS A 214 20.99 -6.02 -1.31
CA LYS A 214 20.33 -7.31 -1.04
C LYS A 214 19.52 -7.26 0.25
N GLN A 215 20.12 -6.80 1.35
CA GLN A 215 19.43 -6.68 2.63
C GLN A 215 18.19 -5.76 2.51
N MET A 216 18.34 -4.61 1.86
CA MET A 216 17.24 -3.69 1.63
C MET A 216 16.13 -4.33 0.76
N PHE A 217 16.49 -5.10 -0.27
CA PHE A 217 15.55 -5.84 -1.11
C PHE A 217 14.79 -6.93 -0.33
N GLU A 218 15.47 -7.67 0.54
CA GLU A 218 14.85 -8.70 1.39
C GLU A 218 13.82 -8.07 2.34
N ILE A 219 14.16 -6.95 2.98
CA ILE A 219 13.25 -6.21 3.86
C ILE A 219 12.05 -5.66 3.07
N ALA A 220 12.28 -5.13 1.86
CA ALA A 220 11.20 -4.67 0.97
C ALA A 220 10.22 -5.80 0.63
N ASN A 221 10.73 -7.00 0.33
CA ASN A 221 9.89 -8.16 0.05
C ASN A 221 9.14 -8.65 1.29
N GLU A 222 9.77 -8.63 2.46
CA GLU A 222 9.09 -8.95 3.73
C GLU A 222 7.93 -7.97 3.98
N TRP A 223 8.13 -6.68 3.71
CA TRP A 223 7.07 -5.68 3.82
C TRP A 223 5.92 -5.97 2.86
N LEU A 224 6.21 -6.18 1.57
CA LEU A 224 5.19 -6.51 0.57
C LEU A 224 4.42 -7.78 0.94
N LYS A 225 5.10 -8.78 1.49
CA LYS A 225 4.46 -10.02 1.97
C LYS A 225 3.47 -9.74 3.11
N LYS A 226 3.85 -8.93 4.10
CA LYS A 226 2.94 -8.54 5.21
C LYS A 226 1.71 -7.79 4.72
N GLU A 227 1.85 -6.92 3.72
CA GLU A 227 0.69 -6.23 3.14
C GLU A 227 -0.18 -7.16 2.29
N GLN A 228 0.42 -8.14 1.60
CA GLN A 228 -0.30 -9.19 0.87
C GLN A 228 -1.11 -10.10 1.80
N GLU A 229 -0.54 -10.50 2.94
CA GLU A 229 -1.25 -11.29 3.96
C GLU A 229 -2.49 -10.56 4.50
N LYS A 230 -2.43 -9.23 4.68
CA LYS A 230 -3.61 -8.43 5.03
C LYS A 230 -4.67 -8.46 3.93
N LEU A 231 -4.28 -8.35 2.67
CA LEU A 231 -5.19 -8.43 1.53
C LEU A 231 -5.86 -9.81 1.46
N ASP A 232 -5.10 -10.88 1.66
CA ASP A 232 -5.62 -12.25 1.64
C ASP A 232 -6.61 -12.48 2.79
N ASN A 233 -6.35 -11.92 3.98
CA ASN A 233 -7.28 -11.94 5.10
C ASN A 233 -8.59 -11.17 4.81
N LEU A 234 -8.53 -10.04 4.09
CA LEU A 234 -9.74 -9.32 3.66
C LEU A 234 -10.54 -10.13 2.64
N ARG A 235 -9.87 -10.76 1.67
CA ARG A 235 -10.51 -11.65 0.69
C ARG A 235 -11.15 -12.86 1.37
N ALA A 236 -10.47 -13.47 2.34
CA ALA A 236 -11.03 -14.58 3.11
C ALA A 236 -12.31 -14.19 3.86
N GLN A 237 -12.42 -12.96 4.37
CA GLN A 237 -13.65 -12.45 4.99
C GLN A 237 -14.81 -12.30 3.98
N LEU A 238 -14.51 -12.03 2.71
CA LEU A 238 -15.51 -11.91 1.64
C LEU A 238 -16.05 -13.29 1.23
N TYR A 239 -15.16 -14.29 1.14
CA TYR A 239 -15.49 -15.65 0.66
C TYR A 239 -15.86 -16.64 1.75
N SER A 240 -15.67 -16.29 3.03
CA SER A 240 -16.16 -17.08 4.15
C SER A 240 -17.47 -16.47 4.64
N PRO A 241 -18.63 -16.81 4.03
CA PRO A 241 -19.89 -16.44 4.62
C PRO A 241 -19.93 -17.16 5.96
N LYS A 242 -19.77 -16.42 7.06
CA LYS A 242 -20.25 -16.93 8.35
C LYS A 242 -21.73 -17.24 8.12
N ILE A 243 -22.04 -18.52 7.92
CA ILE A 243 -23.38 -19.09 8.04
C ILE A 243 -23.72 -18.96 9.53
N GLY A 244 -23.96 -17.72 9.94
CA GLY A 244 -24.38 -17.36 11.28
C GLY A 244 -25.88 -17.41 11.33
N ILE A 245 -26.45 -18.61 11.16
CA ILE A 245 -27.75 -18.91 11.76
C ILE A 245 -27.47 -19.01 13.26
N LYS A 246 -27.63 -17.89 13.96
CA LYS A 246 -27.79 -17.79 15.41
C LYS A 246 -28.92 -16.83 15.68
#